data_AF-A0A954YL03-F1
#
_entry.id   AF-A0A954YL03-F1
#
_cell.length_a   1.000
_cell.length_b   1.000
_cell.length_c   1.000
_cell.angle_alpha   90.00
_cell.angle_beta   90.00
_cell.angle_gamma   90.00
#
_symmetry.space_group_name_H-M   'P 1'
#
loop_
_entity.id
_entity.type
_entity.pdbx_description
1 polymer ?
#
loop_
_entity_poly.entity_id
_entity_poly.type
_entity_poly.pdbx_seq_one_letter_code
_entity_poly.pdbx_strand_id
1 'polypeptide(L)'
;MKKRSGFTLVELVVVIMILGILAAVAAPKLLNTSGTATDNGLRQTLSIVRDAVELYAAENGGSLPPSSSSANFRTALDPYLRGGFPKCPVGPCAGDAVKEIDVKFGTATTGDAAPTQAWYFNTTTGDFFVNYSAATVSDATVTYDAL
;
A
#
# COMPACT_ATOMS: atom_id res chain seq x y z
N MET A 1 18.96 -45.65 -41.19
CA MET A 1 18.33 -45.49 -39.86
C MET A 1 19.11 -44.43 -39.09
N LYS A 2 18.48 -43.29 -38.75
CA LYS A 2 19.14 -42.20 -37.99
C LYS A 2 19.23 -42.61 -36.52
N LYS A 3 20.44 -42.74 -35.96
CA LYS A 3 20.63 -42.96 -34.52
C LYS A 3 20.12 -41.73 -33.76
N ARG A 4 19.10 -41.90 -32.92
CA ARG A 4 18.72 -40.89 -31.92
C ARG A 4 19.77 -40.93 -30.82
N SER A 5 20.54 -39.85 -30.68
CA SER A 5 21.37 -39.61 -29.50
C SER A 5 20.41 -39.33 -28.33
N GLY A 6 20.51 -40.13 -27.28
CA GLY A 6 19.80 -39.90 -26.02
C GLY A 6 20.60 -38.94 -25.14
N PHE A 7 19.90 -38.12 -24.36
CA PHE A 7 20.50 -37.27 -23.33
C PHE A 7 21.27 -38.11 -22.32
N THR A 8 22.44 -37.63 -21.89
CA THR A 8 23.19 -38.30 -20.83
C THR A 8 22.65 -37.91 -19.45
N LEU A 9 22.72 -38.82 -18.47
CA LEU A 9 22.29 -38.51 -17.09
C LEU A 9 23.09 -37.34 -16.49
N VAL A 10 24.39 -37.27 -16.81
CA VAL A 10 25.28 -36.21 -16.34
C VAL A 10 24.81 -34.84 -16.84
N GLU A 11 24.34 -34.76 -18.07
CA GLU A 11 23.85 -33.54 -18.69
C GLU A 11 22.58 -33.04 -18.02
N LEU A 12 21.68 -33.94 -17.60
CA LEU A 12 20.52 -33.57 -16.80
C LEU A 12 20.91 -33.11 -15.38
N VAL A 13 21.88 -33.77 -14.75
CA VAL A 13 22.34 -33.41 -13.39
C VAL A 13 22.98 -32.01 -13.36
N VAL A 14 23.82 -31.68 -14.34
CA VAL A 14 24.45 -30.36 -14.42
C VAL A 14 23.39 -29.27 -14.63
N VAL A 15 22.38 -29.51 -15.46
CA VAL A 15 21.30 -28.54 -15.69
C VAL A 15 20.51 -28.24 -14.42
N ILE A 16 20.06 -29.26 -13.67
CA ILE A 16 19.31 -29.02 -12.42
C ILE A 16 20.18 -28.36 -11.35
N MET A 17 21.49 -28.62 -11.35
CA MET A 17 22.44 -28.04 -10.41
C MET A 17 22.65 -26.53 -10.70
N ILE A 18 22.77 -26.15 -11.97
CA ILE A 18 22.82 -24.75 -12.38
C ILE A 18 21.49 -24.03 -12.06
N LEU A 19 20.34 -24.66 -12.37
CA LEU A 19 19.02 -24.10 -12.03
C LEU A 19 18.84 -23.91 -10.52
N GLY A 20 19.38 -24.82 -9.69
CA GLY A 20 19.37 -24.71 -8.23
C GLY A 20 20.15 -23.49 -7.71
N ILE A 21 21.35 -23.24 -8.25
CA ILE A 21 22.17 -22.07 -7.88
C ILE A 21 21.47 -20.77 -8.29
N LEU A 22 20.94 -20.72 -9.52
CA LEU A 22 20.20 -19.56 -10.02
C LEU A 22 18.96 -19.25 -9.17
N ALA A 23 18.20 -20.27 -8.78
CA ALA A 23 17.04 -20.13 -7.92
C ALA A 23 17.41 -19.60 -6.52
N ALA A 24 18.49 -20.13 -5.91
CA ALA A 24 18.94 -19.73 -4.59
C ALA A 24 19.37 -18.25 -4.52
N VAL A 25 19.99 -17.72 -5.58
CA VAL A 25 20.41 -16.30 -5.65
C VAL A 25 19.25 -15.37 -6.01
N ALA A 26 18.30 -15.81 -6.84
CA ALA A 26 17.18 -14.99 -7.27
C ALA A 26 16.05 -14.89 -6.23
N ALA A 27 15.79 -15.95 -5.48
CA ALA A 27 14.71 -16.02 -4.49
C ALA A 27 14.72 -14.88 -3.43
N PRO A 28 15.84 -14.55 -2.75
CA PRO A 28 15.83 -13.51 -1.73
C PRO A 28 15.55 -12.11 -2.28
N LYS A 29 15.91 -11.82 -3.54
CA LYS A 29 15.64 -10.51 -4.16
C LYS A 29 14.15 -10.30 -4.42
N LEU A 30 13.46 -11.32 -4.91
CA LEU A 30 12.02 -11.24 -5.23
C LEU A 30 11.15 -11.02 -3.98
N LEU A 31 11.53 -11.62 -2.85
CA LEU A 31 10.81 -11.46 -1.59
C LEU A 31 10.96 -10.04 -1.01
N ASN A 32 12.14 -9.44 -1.08
CA ASN A 32 12.38 -8.09 -0.55
C ASN A 32 11.77 -6.97 -1.43
N THR A 33 11.79 -7.12 -2.77
CA THR A 33 11.24 -6.09 -3.68
C THR A 33 9.73 -5.91 -3.53
N SER A 34 8.99 -6.97 -3.17
CA SER A 34 7.54 -6.91 -3.00
C SER A 34 7.12 -6.04 -1.82
N GLY A 35 7.87 -6.08 -0.71
CA GLY A 35 7.64 -5.21 0.45
C GLY A 35 7.93 -3.74 0.14
N THR A 36 9.08 -3.46 -0.49
CA THR A 36 9.48 -2.09 -0.86
C THR A 36 8.55 -1.46 -1.89
N ALA A 37 8.05 -2.24 -2.86
CA ALA A 37 7.09 -1.74 -3.85
C ALA A 37 5.77 -1.29 -3.18
N THR A 38 5.32 -2.04 -2.18
CA THR A 38 4.11 -1.74 -1.41
C THR A 38 4.29 -0.48 -0.55
N ASP A 39 5.44 -0.33 0.13
CA ASP A 39 5.78 0.88 0.90
C ASP A 39 5.84 2.12 0.00
N ASN A 40 6.53 2.03 -1.13
CA ASN A 40 6.60 3.12 -2.10
C ASN A 40 5.22 3.51 -2.64
N GLY A 41 4.38 2.51 -2.95
CA GLY A 41 3.00 2.74 -3.37
C GLY A 41 2.16 3.44 -2.30
N LEU A 42 2.35 3.09 -1.03
CA LEU A 42 1.69 3.76 0.08
C LEU A 42 2.13 5.22 0.22
N ARG A 43 3.43 5.48 0.22
CA ARG A 43 4.00 6.84 0.30
C ARG A 43 3.47 7.74 -0.80
N GLN A 44 3.46 7.23 -2.03
CA GLN A 44 2.91 7.96 -3.16
C GLN A 44 1.42 8.25 -2.97
N THR A 45 0.66 7.27 -2.50
CA THR A 45 -0.78 7.43 -2.25
C THR A 45 -1.06 8.48 -1.17
N LEU A 46 -0.30 8.45 -0.06
CA LEU A 46 -0.41 9.44 1.01
C LEU A 46 -0.11 10.85 0.49
N SER A 47 0.97 11.02 -0.29
CA SER A 47 1.31 12.32 -0.89
C SER A 47 0.16 12.86 -1.75
N ILE A 48 -0.38 12.03 -2.64
CA ILE A 48 -1.47 12.44 -3.54
C ILE A 48 -2.70 12.91 -2.77
N VAL A 49 -3.10 12.20 -1.71
CA VAL A 49 -4.28 12.58 -0.92
C VAL A 49 -4.00 13.82 -0.08
N ARG A 50 -2.80 13.94 0.52
CA ARG A 50 -2.41 15.13 1.28
C ARG A 50 -2.37 16.37 0.41
N ASP A 51 -1.78 16.28 -0.79
CA ASP A 51 -1.77 17.36 -1.77
C ASP A 51 -3.19 17.78 -2.17
N ALA A 52 -4.10 16.81 -2.34
CA ALA A 52 -5.50 17.09 -2.63
C ALA A 52 -6.23 17.78 -1.47
N VAL A 53 -5.96 17.37 -0.22
CA VAL A 53 -6.50 18.02 0.99
C VAL A 53 -5.99 19.45 1.10
N GLU A 54 -4.70 19.68 0.88
CA GLU A 54 -4.10 21.02 0.90
C GLU A 54 -4.68 21.91 -0.19
N LEU A 55 -4.84 21.38 -1.41
CA LEU A 55 -5.42 22.13 -2.51
C LEU A 55 -6.89 22.46 -2.26
N TYR A 56 -7.67 21.52 -1.72
CA TYR A 56 -9.03 21.78 -1.25
C TYR A 56 -9.05 22.92 -0.23
N ALA A 57 -8.17 22.85 0.79
CA ALA A 57 -8.11 23.87 1.83
C ALA A 57 -7.72 25.24 1.25
N ALA A 58 -6.80 25.29 0.29
CA ALA A 58 -6.39 26.51 -0.40
C ALA A 58 -7.56 27.17 -1.16
N GLU A 59 -8.40 26.38 -1.83
CA GLU A 59 -9.57 26.90 -2.56
C GLU A 59 -10.75 27.26 -1.63
N ASN A 60 -10.83 26.65 -0.46
CA ASN A 60 -11.94 26.83 0.50
C ASN A 60 -11.58 27.71 1.70
N GLY A 61 -10.64 28.65 1.52
CA GLY A 61 -10.30 29.66 2.53
C GLY A 61 -9.67 29.10 3.80
N GLY A 62 -8.91 28.00 3.68
CA GLY A 62 -8.29 27.27 4.79
C GLY A 62 -9.21 26.22 5.44
N SER A 63 -10.42 26.03 4.92
CA SER A 63 -11.36 25.03 5.46
C SER A 63 -10.95 23.63 5.02
N LEU A 64 -10.84 22.71 5.98
CA LEU A 64 -10.58 21.30 5.70
C LEU A 64 -11.79 20.62 5.02
N PRO A 65 -11.56 19.56 4.23
CA PRO A 65 -12.64 18.80 3.59
C PRO A 65 -13.63 18.21 4.62
N PRO A 66 -14.90 18.06 4.23
CA PRO A 66 -15.94 17.57 5.12
C PRO A 66 -15.64 16.16 5.62
N SER A 67 -15.74 15.97 6.93
CA SER A 67 -15.38 14.75 7.64
C SER A 67 -16.58 14.04 8.29
N SER A 68 -17.79 14.30 7.80
CA SER A 68 -19.04 13.72 8.33
C SER A 68 -19.34 12.32 7.80
N SER A 69 -18.75 11.95 6.66
CA SER A 69 -18.80 10.60 6.09
C SER A 69 -17.68 10.41 5.05
N SER A 70 -17.27 9.16 4.83
CA SER A 70 -16.22 8.84 3.86
C SER A 70 -16.65 9.19 2.43
N ALA A 71 -17.95 9.11 2.12
CA ALA A 71 -18.51 9.53 0.84
C ALA A 71 -18.41 11.04 0.61
N ASN A 72 -18.73 11.86 1.63
CA ASN A 72 -18.65 13.32 1.52
C ASN A 72 -17.20 13.78 1.34
N PHE A 73 -16.28 13.19 2.12
CA PHE A 73 -14.85 13.47 2.01
C PHE A 73 -14.32 13.15 0.61
N ARG A 74 -14.65 11.97 0.06
CA ARG A 74 -14.27 11.57 -1.29
C ARG A 74 -14.83 12.51 -2.37
N THR A 75 -16.11 12.86 -2.26
CA THR A 75 -16.76 13.76 -3.23
C THR A 75 -16.12 15.15 -3.21
N ALA A 76 -15.71 15.63 -2.04
CA ALA A 76 -15.01 16.89 -1.91
C ALA A 76 -13.61 16.86 -2.54
N LEU A 77 -12.91 15.71 -2.51
CA LEU A 77 -11.57 15.56 -3.07
C LEU A 77 -11.54 15.10 -4.53
N ASP A 78 -12.67 14.62 -5.08
CA ASP A 78 -12.76 14.12 -6.46
C ASP A 78 -12.24 15.10 -7.53
N PRO A 79 -12.53 16.43 -7.47
CA PRO A 79 -11.99 17.38 -8.43
C PRO A 79 -10.46 17.51 -8.40
N TYR A 80 -9.83 17.15 -7.29
CA TYR A 80 -8.40 17.32 -7.03
C TYR A 80 -7.61 16.02 -7.26
N LEU A 81 -8.29 14.90 -7.49
CA LEU A 81 -7.71 13.58 -7.67
C LEU A 81 -7.90 13.08 -9.10
N ARG A 82 -6.81 12.67 -9.75
CA ARG A 82 -6.88 12.08 -11.09
C ARG A 82 -7.11 10.57 -10.97
N GLY A 83 -8.34 10.12 -11.21
CA GLY A 83 -8.71 8.70 -11.20
C GLY A 83 -9.47 8.23 -9.96
N GLY A 84 -10.01 9.16 -9.17
CA GLY A 84 -10.79 8.86 -7.97
C GLY A 84 -9.93 8.61 -6.74
N PHE A 85 -10.60 8.31 -5.62
CA PHE A 85 -9.92 8.13 -4.35
C PHE A 85 -9.13 6.81 -4.29
N PRO A 86 -7.85 6.83 -3.89
CA PRO A 86 -7.00 5.66 -3.96
C PRO A 86 -7.34 4.59 -2.90
N LYS A 87 -7.19 3.33 -3.30
CA LYS A 87 -7.20 2.15 -2.41
C LYS A 87 -5.95 2.14 -1.54
N CYS A 88 -6.09 1.71 -0.29
CA CYS A 88 -4.94 1.47 0.58
C CYS A 88 -4.17 0.22 0.11
N PRO A 89 -2.86 0.32 -0.17
CA PRO A 89 -2.07 -0.81 -0.67
C PRO A 89 -1.61 -1.78 0.42
N VAL A 90 -1.79 -1.45 1.71
CA VAL A 90 -1.30 -2.22 2.86
C VAL A 90 -2.43 -2.69 3.77
N GLY A 91 -2.12 -3.65 4.66
CA GLY A 91 -3.05 -4.10 5.70
C GLY A 91 -4.23 -4.91 5.17
N PRO A 92 -5.31 -5.06 5.97
CA PRO A 92 -6.49 -5.83 5.56
C PRO A 92 -7.20 -5.29 4.31
N CYS A 93 -6.84 -4.09 3.84
CA CYS A 93 -7.33 -3.43 2.63
C CYS A 93 -6.55 -3.74 1.34
N ALA A 94 -5.42 -4.47 1.40
CA ALA A 94 -4.64 -4.81 0.21
C ALA A 94 -5.40 -5.75 -0.76
N GLY A 95 -6.34 -6.56 -0.25
CA GLY A 95 -7.28 -7.35 -1.05
C GLY A 95 -8.64 -6.67 -1.16
N ASP A 96 -9.39 -6.93 -2.23
CA ASP A 96 -10.70 -6.30 -2.55
C ASP A 96 -11.83 -6.56 -1.52
N ALA A 97 -11.48 -7.07 -0.34
CA ALA A 97 -12.37 -7.36 0.77
C ALA A 97 -12.60 -6.18 1.72
N VAL A 98 -11.83 -5.09 1.62
CA VAL A 98 -12.22 -3.84 2.28
C VAL A 98 -13.27 -3.17 1.42
N LYS A 99 -14.50 -3.18 1.94
CA LYS A 99 -15.60 -2.32 1.48
C LYS A 99 -15.02 -0.95 1.19
N GLU A 100 -15.26 -0.47 -0.04
CA GLU A 100 -14.79 0.81 -0.57
C GLU A 100 -14.35 1.82 0.50
N ILE A 101 -13.03 1.92 0.74
CA ILE A 101 -12.39 3.15 1.22
C ILE A 101 -13.15 3.83 2.37
N ASP A 102 -13.28 3.14 3.50
CA ASP A 102 -13.78 3.78 4.71
C ASP A 102 -12.64 4.59 5.35
N VAL A 103 -12.80 5.91 5.33
CA VAL A 103 -11.95 6.88 6.03
C VAL A 103 -12.52 7.09 7.44
N LYS A 104 -11.71 6.86 8.46
CA LYS A 104 -12.03 7.23 9.84
C LYS A 104 -11.76 8.71 10.06
N PHE A 105 -12.67 9.38 10.78
CA PHE A 105 -12.54 10.79 11.12
C PHE A 105 -12.42 10.97 12.63
N GLY A 106 -11.60 11.91 13.08
CA GLY A 106 -11.54 12.36 14.47
C GLY A 106 -10.20 12.98 14.85
N THR A 107 -9.98 13.15 16.14
CA THR A 107 -8.67 13.50 16.71
C THR A 107 -7.90 12.20 17.01
N ALA A 108 -6.73 12.02 16.39
CA ALA A 108 -6.02 10.75 16.39
C ALA A 108 -5.43 10.38 17.77
N THR A 109 -5.74 9.17 18.24
CA THR A 109 -4.76 8.31 18.92
C THR A 109 -4.36 7.24 17.92
N THR A 110 -3.06 7.08 17.69
CA THR A 110 -2.50 6.05 16.80
C THR A 110 -2.90 4.65 17.28
N GLY A 111 -3.23 3.76 16.34
CA GLY A 111 -3.43 2.33 16.61
C GLY A 111 -4.77 1.96 17.25
N ASP A 112 -5.85 1.96 16.47
CA ASP A 112 -7.11 1.35 16.93
C ASP A 112 -7.06 -0.18 16.75
N ALA A 113 -7.45 -0.93 17.78
CA ALA A 113 -7.16 -2.36 17.92
C ALA A 113 -7.87 -3.29 16.90
N ALA A 114 -8.67 -2.73 15.99
CA ALA A 114 -9.28 -3.44 14.87
C ALA A 114 -9.54 -2.46 13.71
N PRO A 115 -8.63 -2.34 12.71
CA PRO A 115 -8.84 -1.42 11.60
C PRO A 115 -9.85 -2.03 10.63
N THR A 116 -11.14 -1.84 10.92
CA THR A 116 -12.22 -2.07 9.94
C THR A 116 -12.17 -1.05 8.80
N GLN A 117 -11.37 0.02 8.96
CA GLN A 117 -11.26 1.18 8.08
C GLN A 117 -9.80 1.38 7.70
N ALA A 118 -9.53 1.74 6.45
CA ALA A 118 -8.19 1.74 5.85
C ALA A 118 -7.41 3.05 6.07
N TRP A 119 -8.11 4.16 6.08
CA TRP A 119 -7.53 5.51 6.12
C TRP A 119 -8.01 6.26 7.36
N TYR A 120 -7.20 7.19 7.85
CA TYR A 120 -7.56 8.11 8.91
C TYR A 120 -7.33 9.55 8.45
N PHE A 121 -8.30 10.42 8.73
CA PHE A 121 -8.19 11.85 8.54
C PHE A 121 -8.42 12.60 9.85
N ASN A 122 -7.43 13.38 10.26
CA ASN A 122 -7.54 14.24 11.42
C ASN A 122 -8.29 15.52 11.06
N THR A 123 -9.48 15.68 11.64
CA THR A 123 -10.39 16.78 11.33
C THR A 123 -9.98 18.11 11.92
N THR A 124 -8.98 18.12 12.80
CA THR A 124 -8.47 19.30 13.48
C THR A 124 -7.15 19.78 12.89
N THR A 125 -6.25 18.86 12.54
CA THR A 125 -4.92 19.20 11.98
C THR A 125 -4.88 19.12 10.46
N GLY A 126 -5.80 18.37 9.83
CA GLY A 126 -5.75 18.09 8.39
C GLY A 126 -4.85 16.91 8.02
N ASP A 127 -4.26 16.23 9.02
CA ASP A 127 -3.34 15.12 8.75
C ASP A 127 -4.08 13.90 8.18
N PHE A 128 -3.48 13.30 7.15
CA PHE A 128 -3.95 12.07 6.55
C PHE A 128 -2.90 10.97 6.69
N PHE A 129 -3.29 9.83 7.25
CA PHE A 129 -2.41 8.68 7.51
C PHE A 129 -3.18 7.36 7.42
N VAL A 130 -2.45 6.25 7.43
CA VAL A 130 -3.05 4.90 7.38
C VAL A 130 -3.63 4.55 8.74
N ASN A 131 -4.87 4.06 8.76
CA ASN A 131 -5.45 3.51 9.98
C ASN A 131 -4.97 2.06 10.15
N TYR A 132 -3.85 1.86 10.84
CA TYR A 132 -3.32 0.52 11.13
C TYR A 132 -3.24 0.26 12.63
N SER A 133 -3.54 -0.97 13.06
CA SER A 133 -3.14 -1.44 14.38
C SER A 133 -1.71 -1.95 14.28
N ALA A 134 -0.87 -1.65 15.27
CA ALA A 134 0.57 -1.91 15.26
C ALA A 134 1.01 -3.40 15.16
N ALA A 135 0.11 -4.34 14.82
CA ALA A 135 0.34 -5.78 14.91
C ALA A 135 0.56 -6.51 13.57
N THR A 136 0.46 -5.87 12.39
CA THR A 136 0.77 -6.54 11.10
C THR A 136 1.57 -5.63 10.18
N VAL A 137 2.83 -5.51 10.55
CA VAL A 137 3.90 -4.88 9.79
C VAL A 137 4.24 -5.74 8.56
N SER A 138 4.26 -5.15 7.36
CA SER A 138 4.98 -5.74 6.23
C SER A 138 6.50 -5.60 6.39
N ASP A 139 6.95 -4.81 7.36
CA ASP A 139 8.33 -4.74 7.83
C ASP A 139 8.34 -4.12 9.23
N ALA A 140 8.83 -4.85 10.25
CA ALA A 140 8.70 -4.55 11.68
C ALA A 140 9.47 -3.31 12.17
N THR A 141 9.82 -2.40 11.25
CA THR A 141 10.83 -1.37 11.46
C THR A 141 10.43 0.03 11.00
N VAL A 142 9.28 0.19 10.32
CA VAL A 142 8.83 1.49 9.80
C VAL A 142 7.45 1.83 10.37
N THR A 143 7.40 2.83 11.24
CA THR A 143 6.15 3.52 11.60
C THR A 143 5.80 4.48 10.47
N TYR A 144 4.68 4.22 9.78
CA TYR A 144 4.21 5.05 8.66
C TYR A 144 3.82 6.48 9.05
N ASP A 145 3.71 6.77 10.36
CA ASP A 145 3.41 8.10 10.93
C ASP A 145 4.59 9.10 10.86
N ALA A 146 5.80 8.65 10.52
CA ALA A 146 6.99 9.51 10.43
C ALA A 146 7.25 10.07 9.01
N LEU A 147 6.24 10.03 8.14
CA LEU A 147 6.31 10.38 6.71
C LEU A 147 5.16 11.29 6.32
#